data_AF-A0A268U120-F1
#
_entry.id   AF-A0A268U120-F1
#
_cell.length_a   1.000
_cell.length_b   1.000
_cell.length_c   1.000
_cell.angle_alpha   90.00
_cell.angle_beta   90.00
_cell.angle_gamma   90.00
#
_symmetry.space_group_name_H-M   'P 1'
#
loop_
_entity.id
_entity.type
_entity.pdbx_description
1 polymer ?
#
loop_
_entity_poly.entity_id
_entity_poly.type
_entity_poly.pdbx_seq_one_letter_code
_entity_poly.pdbx_strand_id
1 'polypeptide(L)'
;MPFLYMIGIFYFILEIFLVLYCIDLFGIGWVLLEMIGSAFLGILILVRIPLKISNDFSKLFQKNLSPMAFLSANFICLIGAIFLIFPGILSDVVGIILECIGLLMLNFPKHKEKSQYDSNNDKIIDVEIIPEEKT
;
A
#
# COMPACT_ATOMS: atom_id res chain seq x y z
N MET A 1 -20.75 3.62 19.74
CA MET A 1 -21.30 4.78 18.99
C MET A 1 -22.36 4.31 18.02
N PRO A 2 -23.66 4.53 18.27
CA PRO A 2 -24.77 4.00 17.46
C PRO A 2 -24.70 4.42 15.97
N PHE A 3 -24.06 5.56 15.69
CA PHE A 3 -23.89 6.09 14.34
C PHE A 3 -23.11 5.16 13.39
N LEU A 4 -22.05 4.51 13.86
CA LEU A 4 -21.24 3.61 13.03
C LEU A 4 -22.05 2.39 12.59
N TYR A 5 -22.89 1.86 13.47
CA TYR A 5 -23.79 0.75 13.15
C TYR A 5 -24.82 1.14 12.10
N MET A 6 -25.40 2.34 12.17
CA MET A 6 -26.31 2.80 11.13
C MET A 6 -25.64 2.90 9.75
N ILE A 7 -24.42 3.43 9.70
CA ILE A 7 -23.66 3.54 8.44
C ILE A 7 -23.35 2.16 7.87
N GLY A 8 -22.95 1.21 8.71
CA GLY A 8 -22.67 -0.16 8.26
C GLY A 8 -23.91 -0.87 7.72
N ILE A 9 -25.06 -0.71 8.39
CA ILE A 9 -26.33 -1.27 7.92
C ILE A 9 -26.75 -0.63 6.60
N PHE A 10 -26.64 0.69 6.49
CA PHE A 10 -26.97 1.40 5.26
C PHE A 10 -26.08 0.95 4.08
N TYR A 11 -24.77 0.84 4.31
CA TYR A 11 -23.82 0.30 3.35
C TYR A 11 -24.22 -1.11 2.90
N PHE A 12 -24.53 -2.00 3.84
CA PHE A 12 -24.92 -3.38 3.54
C PHE A 12 -26.23 -3.48 2.73
N ILE A 13 -27.23 -2.66 3.04
CA ILE A 13 -28.49 -2.59 2.27
C ILE A 13 -28.21 -2.11 0.84
N LEU A 14 -27.36 -1.09 0.69
CA LEU A 14 -26.99 -0.54 -0.60
C LEU A 14 -26.22 -1.57 -1.46
N GLU A 15 -25.34 -2.34 -0.83
CA GLU A 15 -24.61 -3.44 -1.46
C GLU A 15 -25.56 -4.51 -2.02
N ILE A 16 -26.52 -4.97 -1.20
CA ILE A 16 -27.54 -5.95 -1.62
C ILE A 16 -28.33 -5.42 -2.80
N PHE A 17 -28.75 -4.15 -2.75
CA PHE A 17 -29.49 -3.53 -3.84
C PHE A 17 -28.69 -3.50 -5.15
N LEU A 18 -27.41 -3.12 -5.09
CA LEU A 18 -26.50 -3.12 -6.24
C LEU A 18 -26.30 -4.52 -6.82
N VAL A 19 -26.11 -5.53 -5.96
CA VAL A 19 -25.93 -6.92 -6.42
C VAL A 19 -27.17 -7.42 -7.13
N LEU A 20 -28.36 -7.18 -6.57
CA LEU A 20 -29.63 -7.54 -7.23
C LEU A 20 -29.81 -6.81 -8.56
N TYR A 21 -29.49 -5.52 -8.60
CA TYR A 21 -29.54 -4.72 -9.82
C TYR A 21 -28.60 -5.27 -10.91
N CYS A 22 -27.38 -5.66 -10.55
CA CYS A 22 -26.44 -6.29 -11.48
C CYS A 22 -26.87 -7.70 -11.91
N ILE A 23 -27.53 -8.46 -11.03
CA ILE A 23 -28.11 -9.76 -11.39
C ILE A 23 -29.20 -9.57 -12.44
N ASP A 24 -30.04 -8.56 -12.32
CA ASP A 24 -31.09 -8.27 -13.31
C ASP A 24 -30.51 -7.82 -14.67
N LEU A 25 -29.39 -7.10 -14.67
CA LEU A 25 -28.74 -6.61 -15.89
C LEU A 25 -27.90 -7.67 -16.61
N PHE A 26 -27.06 -8.40 -15.88
CA PHE A 26 -26.05 -9.31 -16.44
C PHE A 26 -26.42 -10.78 -16.26
N GLY A 27 -27.33 -11.10 -15.34
CA GLY A 27 -27.64 -12.46 -14.95
C GLY A 27 -26.76 -12.96 -13.81
N ILE A 28 -27.28 -13.92 -13.04
CA ILE A 28 -26.63 -14.39 -11.81
C ILE A 28 -25.27 -15.07 -12.05
N GLY A 29 -25.10 -15.76 -13.19
CA GLY A 29 -23.86 -16.46 -13.51
C GLY A 29 -22.67 -15.51 -13.67
N TRP A 30 -22.88 -14.34 -14.28
CA TRP A 30 -21.84 -13.33 -14.46
C TRP A 30 -21.45 -12.65 -13.16
N VAL A 31 -22.43 -12.32 -12.32
CA VAL A 31 -22.18 -11.73 -11.00
C VAL A 31 -21.44 -12.71 -10.07
N LEU A 32 -21.80 -14.00 -10.11
CA LEU A 32 -21.06 -15.02 -9.36
C LEU A 32 -19.61 -15.17 -9.85
N LEU A 33 -19.39 -15.14 -11.16
CA LEU A 33 -18.05 -15.21 -11.74
C LEU A 33 -17.22 -13.99 -11.34
N GLU A 34 -17.83 -12.81 -11.34
CA GLU A 34 -17.21 -11.57 -10.88
C GLU A 34 -16.82 -11.66 -9.40
N MET A 35 -17.72 -12.05 -8.50
CA MET A 35 -17.41 -12.23 -7.06
C MET A 35 -16.28 -13.23 -6.81
N ILE A 36 -16.24 -14.34 -7.55
CA ILE A 36 -15.15 -15.31 -7.45
C ILE A 36 -13.86 -14.72 -8.00
N GLY A 37 -13.94 -13.98 -9.11
CA GLY A 37 -12.82 -13.33 -9.76
C GLY A 37 -12.18 -12.24 -8.90
N SER A 38 -12.98 -11.39 -8.27
CA SER A 38 -12.52 -10.35 -7.35
C SER A 38 -11.88 -10.95 -6.11
N ALA A 39 -12.50 -11.95 -5.50
CA ALA A 39 -11.92 -12.66 -4.36
C ALA A 39 -10.59 -13.35 -4.73
N PHE A 40 -10.51 -13.98 -5.90
CA PHE A 40 -9.27 -14.59 -6.37
C PHE A 40 -8.17 -13.55 -6.62
N LEU A 41 -8.50 -12.40 -7.21
CA LEU A 41 -7.58 -11.28 -7.39
C LEU A 41 -7.08 -10.74 -6.05
N GLY A 42 -7.97 -10.52 -5.08
CA GLY A 42 -7.61 -10.05 -3.75
C GLY A 42 -6.65 -11.02 -3.04
N ILE A 43 -6.91 -12.33 -3.10
CA ILE A 43 -6.02 -13.36 -2.54
C ILE A 43 -4.65 -13.33 -3.23
N LEU A 44 -4.62 -13.24 -4.56
CA LEU A 44 -3.37 -13.20 -5.33
C LEU A 44 -2.51 -12.00 -4.92
N ILE A 45 -3.13 -10.84 -4.70
CA ILE A 45 -2.43 -9.64 -4.23
C ILE A 45 -1.91 -9.85 -2.81
N LEU A 46 -2.74 -10.38 -1.90
CA LEU A 46 -2.38 -10.64 -0.51
C LEU A 46 -1.14 -11.54 -0.38
N VAL A 47 -1.06 -12.60 -1.19
CA VAL A 47 0.07 -13.55 -1.21
C VAL A 47 1.36 -12.90 -1.74
N ARG A 48 1.27 -11.89 -2.62
CA ARG A 48 2.44 -11.22 -3.19
C ARG A 48 3.10 -10.22 -2.24
N ILE A 49 2.37 -9.63 -1.30
CA ILE A 49 2.88 -8.62 -0.36
C ILE A 49 4.07 -9.14 0.47
N PRO A 50 4.00 -10.27 1.20
CA PRO A 50 5.13 -10.74 2.01
C PRO A 50 6.37 -11.07 1.18
N LEU A 51 6.20 -11.55 -0.06
CA LEU A 51 7.31 -11.82 -0.99
C LEU A 51 8.04 -10.53 -1.39
N LYS A 52 7.29 -9.44 -1.63
CA LYS A 52 7.89 -8.12 -1.95
C LYS A 52 8.63 -7.55 -0.74
N ILE A 53 8.02 -7.62 0.45
CA ILE A 53 8.64 -7.13 1.69
C ILE A 53 9.99 -7.81 1.92
N SER A 54 10.08 -9.14 1.80
CA SER A 54 11.34 -9.87 2.00
C SER A 54 12.42 -9.45 0.99
N ASN A 55 12.08 -9.36 -0.30
CA ASN A 55 13.03 -9.00 -1.35
C ASN A 55 13.50 -7.54 -1.27
N ASP A 56 12.64 -6.63 -0.83
CA ASP A 56 12.96 -5.21 -0.74
C ASP A 56 13.65 -4.85 0.59
N PHE A 57 13.46 -5.63 1.66
CA PHE A 57 14.26 -5.51 2.89
C PHE A 57 15.77 -5.65 2.63
N SER A 58 16.16 -6.56 1.74
CA SER A 58 17.57 -6.71 1.31
C SER A 58 18.09 -5.48 0.55
N LYS A 59 17.22 -4.75 -0.17
CA LYS A 59 17.56 -3.55 -0.94
C LYS A 59 17.47 -2.25 -0.11
N LEU A 60 16.65 -2.23 0.93
CA LEU A 60 16.52 -1.11 1.88
C LEU A 60 17.84 -0.88 2.62
N PHE A 61 18.56 -1.95 2.97
CA PHE A 61 19.93 -1.86 3.51
C PHE A 61 20.93 -1.22 2.54
N GLN A 62 20.62 -1.20 1.24
CA GLN A 62 21.50 -0.68 0.18
C GLN A 62 21.11 0.72 -0.33
N LYS A 63 20.34 1.50 0.46
CA LYS A 63 20.35 2.99 0.40
C LYS A 63 19.55 3.66 -0.72
N ASN A 64 18.26 3.33 -0.94
CA ASN A 64 17.43 4.09 -1.90
C ASN A 64 15.91 4.22 -1.64
N LEU A 65 15.35 3.67 -0.55
CA LEU A 65 13.90 3.77 -0.29
C LEU A 65 13.64 4.12 1.17
N SER A 66 12.73 5.08 1.42
CA SER A 66 12.29 5.36 2.79
C SER A 66 11.35 4.23 3.25
N PRO A 67 11.68 3.51 4.34
CA PRO A 67 10.93 2.33 4.78
C PRO A 67 9.45 2.64 5.06
N MET A 68 9.16 3.84 5.56
CA MET A 68 7.82 4.25 5.95
C MET A 68 6.85 4.31 4.77
N ALA A 69 7.27 4.84 3.62
CA ALA A 69 6.38 4.94 2.45
C ALA A 69 6.15 3.58 1.77
N PHE A 70 7.17 2.72 1.79
CA PHE A 70 7.00 1.35 1.32
C PHE A 70 5.98 0.60 2.19
N LEU A 71 6.12 0.73 3.51
CA LEU A 71 5.19 0.10 4.45
C LEU A 71 3.76 0.63 4.25
N SER A 72 3.58 1.95 4.15
CA SER A 72 2.25 2.54 3.92
C SER A 72 1.62 2.10 2.60
N ALA A 73 2.40 2.01 1.52
CA ALA A 73 1.89 1.56 0.23
C ALA A 73 1.44 0.09 0.26
N ASN A 74 2.21 -0.78 0.91
CA ASN A 74 1.82 -2.18 1.11
C ASN A 74 0.60 -2.33 2.03
N PHE A 75 0.45 -1.47 3.06
CA PHE A 75 -0.75 -1.47 3.89
C PHE A 75 -2.00 -1.04 3.11
N ILE A 76 -1.89 -0.06 2.21
CA ILE A 76 -2.98 0.37 1.34
C ILE A 76 -3.38 -0.77 0.40
N CYS A 77 -2.41 -1.44 -0.24
CA CYS A 77 -2.68 -2.66 -1.01
C CYS A 77 -3.34 -3.75 -0.15
N LEU A 78 -2.85 -3.99 1.07
CA LEU A 78 -3.43 -5.02 1.95
C LEU A 78 -4.90 -4.74 2.27
N ILE A 79 -5.25 -3.49 2.56
CA ILE A 79 -6.65 -3.08 2.79
C ILE A 79 -7.47 -3.23 1.50
N GLY A 80 -6.92 -2.83 0.35
CA GLY A 80 -7.55 -3.00 -0.96
C GLY A 80 -7.86 -4.46 -1.28
N ALA A 81 -6.88 -5.35 -1.10
CA ALA A 81 -7.03 -6.79 -1.26
C ALA A 81 -8.12 -7.37 -0.35
N ILE A 82 -8.23 -6.92 0.91
CA ILE A 82 -9.30 -7.36 1.82
C ILE A 82 -10.68 -6.92 1.30
N PHE A 83 -10.79 -5.69 0.78
CA PHE A 83 -12.03 -5.21 0.17
C PHE A 83 -12.42 -6.02 -1.07
N LEU A 84 -11.48 -6.38 -1.94
CA LEU A 84 -11.70 -7.26 -3.09
C LEU A 84 -12.10 -8.70 -2.72
N ILE A 85 -11.72 -9.18 -1.52
CA ILE A 85 -12.12 -10.50 -1.03
C ILE A 85 -13.56 -10.48 -0.50
N PHE A 86 -14.01 -9.34 0.04
CA PHE A 86 -15.37 -9.20 0.49
C PHE A 86 -16.31 -9.11 -0.72
N PRO A 87 -17.26 -10.05 -0.88
CA PRO A 87 -18.12 -10.06 -2.05
C PRO A 87 -19.01 -8.81 -2.07
N GLY A 88 -18.88 -8.01 -3.12
CA GLY A 88 -19.69 -6.82 -3.31
C GLY A 88 -19.16 -5.91 -4.43
N ILE A 89 -20.07 -5.32 -5.18
CA ILE A 89 -19.77 -4.38 -6.26
C ILE A 89 -19.11 -3.10 -5.72
N LEU A 90 -19.64 -2.54 -4.63
CA LEU A 90 -19.06 -1.32 -4.05
C LEU A 90 -17.72 -1.64 -3.38
N SER A 91 -17.64 -2.80 -2.73
CA SER A 91 -16.40 -3.28 -2.11
C SER A 91 -15.31 -3.47 -3.15
N ASP A 92 -15.64 -4.04 -4.31
CA ASP A 92 -14.71 -4.26 -5.41
C ASP A 92 -14.23 -2.94 -6.02
N VAL A 93 -15.11 -1.97 -6.23
CA VAL A 93 -14.72 -0.63 -6.69
C VAL A 93 -13.73 0.03 -5.70
N VAL A 94 -14.04 -0.01 -4.41
CA VAL A 94 -13.17 0.56 -3.37
C VAL A 94 -11.83 -0.19 -3.32
N GLY A 95 -11.87 -1.52 -3.36
CA GLY A 95 -10.68 -2.38 -3.37
C GLY A 95 -9.76 -2.08 -4.56
N ILE A 96 -10.31 -1.96 -5.78
CA ILE A 96 -9.56 -1.62 -6.99
C ILE A 96 -8.93 -0.22 -6.89
N ILE A 97 -9.65 0.76 -6.33
CA ILE A 97 -9.12 2.11 -6.14
C ILE A 97 -7.94 2.09 -5.16
N LEU A 98 -8.08 1.39 -4.03
CA LEU A 98 -7.01 1.22 -3.05
C LEU A 98 -5.78 0.54 -3.67
N GLU A 99 -5.99 -0.51 -4.46
CA GLU A 99 -4.91 -1.19 -5.17
C GLU A 99 -4.20 -0.28 -6.17
N CYS A 100 -4.96 0.49 -6.96
CA CYS A 100 -4.39 1.47 -7.87
C CYS A 100 -3.51 2.48 -7.12
N ILE A 101 -3.99 3.01 -5.98
CA ILE A 101 -3.24 3.97 -5.15
C ILE A 101 -1.98 3.31 -4.57
N GLY A 102 -2.07 2.10 -4.04
CA GLY A 102 -0.93 1.39 -3.46
C GLY A 102 0.14 1.07 -4.51
N LEU A 103 -0.26 0.60 -5.70
CA LEU A 103 0.64 0.37 -6.82
C LEU A 103 1.29 1.67 -7.32
N LEU A 104 0.52 2.75 -7.36
CA LEU A 104 1.02 4.07 -7.72
C LEU A 104 2.08 4.53 -6.71
N MET A 105 1.83 4.40 -5.41
CA MET A 105 2.82 4.73 -4.38
C MET A 105 4.09 3.88 -4.44
N LEU A 106 4.01 2.62 -4.85
CA LEU A 106 5.17 1.75 -5.04
C LEU A 106 5.98 2.11 -6.29
N ASN A 107 5.33 2.54 -7.36
CA ASN A 107 5.96 2.83 -8.65
C ASN A 107 6.45 4.26 -8.79
N PHE A 108 6.02 5.18 -7.93
CA PHE A 108 6.45 6.57 -8.03
C PHE A 108 7.91 6.69 -7.60
N PRO A 109 8.83 7.08 -8.52
CA PRO A 109 10.21 7.34 -8.13
C PRO A 109 10.15 8.52 -7.17
N LYS A 110 10.50 8.27 -5.90
CA LYS A 110 10.62 9.35 -4.93
C LYS A 110 11.58 10.37 -5.51
N HIS A 111 11.05 11.53 -5.88
CA HIS A 111 11.86 12.70 -6.12
C HIS A 111 12.73 12.86 -4.88
N LYS A 112 14.05 12.85 -5.05
CA LYS A 112 14.97 13.09 -3.95
C LYS A 112 14.62 14.47 -3.40
N GLU A 113 13.85 14.53 -2.32
CA GLU A 113 13.86 15.72 -1.48
C GLU A 113 15.31 15.89 -1.07
N LYS A 114 15.96 16.88 -1.66
CA LYS A 114 17.19 17.44 -1.12
C LYS A 114 16.78 18.06 0.21
N SER A 115 16.73 17.26 1.27
CA SER A 115 16.80 17.77 2.62
C SER A 115 18.15 18.46 2.72
N GLN A 116 18.13 19.77 2.54
CA GLN A 116 19.23 20.68 2.80
C GLN A 116 19.51 20.58 4.30
N TYR A 117 20.34 19.60 4.67
CA TYR A 117 20.97 19.57 5.97
C TYR A 117 22.04 20.65 5.91
N ASP A 118 21.69 21.79 6.50
CA ASP A 118 22.55 22.96 6.59
C ASP A 118 23.83 22.55 7.33
N SER A 119 24.91 22.56 6.58
CA SER A 119 26.26 22.26 7.01
C SER A 119 26.80 23.45 7.81
N ASN A 120 26.40 23.58 9.06
CA ASN A 120 27.10 24.42 10.02
C ASN A 120 27.31 23.63 11.32
N ASN A 121 28.58 23.38 11.62
CA ASN A 121 29.15 22.66 12.78
C ASN A 121 29.28 21.14 12.59
N ASP A 122 30.41 20.73 11.99
CA ASP A 122 31.54 20.23 12.77
C ASP A 122 32.68 19.89 11.81
N LYS A 123 33.57 20.88 11.60
CA LYS A 123 34.93 20.62 11.15
C LYS A 123 35.58 19.77 12.24
N ILE A 124 35.54 18.46 12.07
CA ILE A 124 36.45 17.55 12.77
C ILE A 124 37.84 17.91 12.27
N ILE A 125 38.61 18.53 13.16
CA ILE A 125 40.02 18.86 12.94
C ILE A 125 40.77 17.55 13.11
N ASP A 126 41.16 16.91 12.01
CA ASP A 126 42.19 15.86 12.05
C ASP A 126 43.52 16.56 12.34
N VAL A 127 43.88 16.63 13.63
CA VAL A 127 45.22 17.00 14.07
C VAL A 127 46.12 15.80 13.82
N GLU A 128 46.76 15.76 12.65
CA GLU A 128 47.93 14.91 12.46
C GLU A 128 49.03 15.41 13.41
N ILE A 129 49.40 14.56 14.36
CA ILE A 129 50.52 14.78 15.28
C ILE A 129 51.80 14.61 14.46
N ILE A 130 52.48 15.72 14.15
CA ILE A 130 53.84 15.68 13.63
C ILE A 130 54.77 15.44 14.84
N PRO A 131 55.53 14.34 14.91
CA PRO A 131 56.54 14.19 15.94
C PRO A 131 57.66 15.20 15.68
N GLU A 132 57.91 16.07 16.64
CA GLU A 132 59.09 16.94 16.65
C GLU A 132 60.34 16.08 16.74
N GLU A 133 61.09 15.99 15.65
CA GLU A 133 62.42 15.42 15.61
C GLU A 133 63.39 16.37 16.34
N LYS A 134 63.85 15.96 17.52
CA LYS A 134 64.90 16.67 18.27
C LYS A 134 66.23 16.58 17.51
N THR A 135 66.72 17.72 17.04
CA THR A 135 68.15 17.96 16.78
C THR A 135 68.52 19.39 17.13
#